data_AF-A0A0S7WXN3-F1
#
_entry.id   AF-A0A0S7WXN3-F1
#
_cell.length_a   1.000
_cell.length_b   1.000
_cell.length_c   1.000
_cell.angle_alpha   90.00
_cell.angle_beta   90.00
_cell.angle_gamma   90.00
#
_symmetry.space_group_name_H-M   'P 1'
#
loop_
_entity.id
_entity.type
_entity.pdbx_description
1 polymer ?
#
loop_
_entity_poly.entity_id
_entity_poly.type
_entity_poly.pdbx_seq_one_letter_code
_entity_poly.pdbx_strand_id
1 'polypeptide(L)' 'MMQIVHTKEEFILDFFLASPPQGILASRVIMSPGHIKRMLKALQENLTKYEEKFGKIEEAKGPEVSGESEGKIGFRV' A
#
# COMPACT_ATOMS: atom_id res chain seq x y z
N MET A 1 7.46 -3.09 -3.05
CA MET A 1 6.46 -2.06 -3.44
C MET A 1 5.10 -2.49 -2.94
N MET A 2 4.20 -1.55 -2.65
CA MET A 2 2.83 -1.85 -2.21
C MET A 2 1.83 -1.12 -3.11
N GLN A 3 0.80 -1.80 -3.55
CA GLN A 3 -0.33 -1.23 -4.29
C GLN A 3 -1.61 -1.43 -3.48
N ILE A 4 -2.45 -0.40 -3.44
CA ILE A 4 -3.77 -0.47 -2.80
C ILE A 4 -4.83 -0.15 -3.85
N VAL A 5 -5.78 -1.06 -4.04
CA VAL A 5 -6.99 -0.85 -4.85
C VAL A 5 -8.23 -1.20 -4.03
N HIS A 6 -9.39 -0.68 -4.40
CA HIS A 6 -10.63 -0.95 -3.65
C HIS A 6 -11.88 -0.86 -4.51
N THR A 7 -12.92 -1.56 -4.07
CA THR A 7 -14.31 -1.40 -4.49
C THR A 7 -15.15 -0.93 -3.29
N LYS A 8 -16.48 -0.97 -3.40
CA LYS A 8 -17.36 -0.69 -2.24
C LYS A 8 -17.35 -1.83 -1.23
N GLU A 9 -16.99 -3.03 -1.66
CA GLU A 9 -17.09 -4.27 -0.90
C GLU A 9 -15.76 -4.67 -0.26
N GLU A 10 -14.64 -4.30 -0.89
CA GLU A 10 -13.31 -4.74 -0.47
C GLU A 10 -12.19 -3.74 -0.77
N PHE A 11 -11.13 -3.87 0.01
CA PHE A 11 -9.81 -3.29 -0.23
C PHE A 11 -8.83 -4.43 -0.47
N ILE A 12 -7.99 -4.27 -1.48
CA ILE A 12 -6.95 -5.22 -1.87
C ILE A 12 -5.61 -4.51 -1.70
N LEU A 13 -4.76 -5.08 -0.85
CA LEU A 13 -3.40 -4.63 -0.60
C LEU A 13 -2.45 -5.67 -1.20
N ASP A 14 -1.76 -5.28 -2.26
CA ASP A 14 -0.77 -6.12 -2.94
C ASP A 14 0.63 -5.70 -2.54
N PHE A 15 1.40 -6.68 -2.08
CA PHE A 15 2.80 -6.51 -1.72
C PHE A 15 3.66 -7.21 -2.76
N PHE A 16 4.43 -6.43 -3.51
CA PHE A 16 5.32 -6.93 -4.54
C PHE A 16 6.76 -6.97 -4.04
N LEU A 17 7.42 -8.10 -4.26
CA LEU A 17 8.86 -8.24 -4.19
C LEU A 17 9.43 -7.91 -5.58
N ALA A 18 10.11 -6.77 -5.68
CA ALA A 18 10.83 -6.41 -6.89
C ALA A 18 12.16 -7.20 -6.93
N SER A 19 12.14 -8.38 -7.56
CA SER A 19 13.34 -9.17 -7.84
C SER A 19 13.52 -9.28 -9.35
N PRO A 20 14.72 -9.05 -9.91
CA PRO A 20 14.99 -9.45 -11.29
C PRO A 20 14.76 -10.97 -11.45
N PRO A 21 14.25 -11.46 -12.60
CA PRO A 21 13.88 -10.74 -13.83
C PRO A 21 12.42 -10.23 -13.89
N GLN A 22 11.54 -10.64 -12.97
CA GLN A 22 10.16 -10.15 -12.86
C GLN A 22 9.76 -9.96 -11.40
N GLY A 23 9.05 -8.86 -11.12
CA GLY A 23 8.45 -8.63 -9.80
C GLY A 23 7.46 -9.73 -9.44
N ILE A 24 7.57 -10.26 -8.23
CA ILE A 24 6.71 -11.33 -7.71
C ILE A 24 5.67 -10.71 -6.77
N LEU A 25 4.39 -11.05 -6.94
CA LEU A 25 3.38 -10.76 -5.93
C LEU A 25 3.68 -11.64 -4.71
N ALA A 26 4.24 -11.03 -3.67
CA ALA A 26 4.64 -11.74 -2.46
C ALA A 26 3.41 -12.07 -1.60
N SER A 27 2.46 -11.15 -1.49
CA SER A 27 1.20 -11.39 -0.81
C SER A 27 0.09 -10.45 -1.29
N ARG A 28 -1.13 -10.94 -1.21
CA ARG A 28 -2.36 -10.16 -1.39
C ARG A 28 -3.20 -10.29 -0.12
N VAL A 29 -3.59 -9.16 0.45
CA VAL A 29 -4.48 -9.09 1.60
C VAL A 29 -5.77 -8.43 1.15
N ILE A 30 -6.90 -9.12 1.33
CA ILE A 30 -8.24 -8.63 0.96
C ILE A 30 -9.03 -8.39 2.24
N MET A 31 -9.62 -7.21 2.38
CA MET A 31 -10.31 -6.79 3.59
C MET A 31 -11.57 -6.02 3.26
N SER A 32 -12.61 -6.16 4.08
CA SER A 32 -13.79 -5.29 3.98
C SER A 32 -13.46 -3.85 4.41
N PRO A 33 -14.21 -2.83 3.93
CA PRO A 33 -14.00 -1.44 4.34
C PRO A 33 -14.02 -1.21 5.85
N GLY A 34 -14.88 -1.95 6.58
CA GLY A 34 -14.96 -1.89 8.03
C GLY A 34 -13.69 -2.38 8.72
N HIS A 35 -13.08 -3.45 8.22
CA HIS A 35 -11.83 -3.98 8.76
C HIS A 35 -10.64 -3.08 8.46
N ILE A 36 -10.60 -2.43 7.28
CA ILE A 36 -9.57 -1.45 6.96
C ILE A 36 -9.59 -0.26 7.93
N LYS A 37 -10.77 0.29 8.26
CA LYS A 37 -10.86 1.36 9.26
C LYS A 37 -10.27 0.95 10.60
N ARG A 38 -10.53 -0.29 11.05
CA ARG A 38 -9.96 -0.83 12.28
C ARG A 38 -8.45 -0.98 12.20
N MET A 39 -7.94 -1.49 11.07
CA MET A 39 -6.51 -1.64 10.82
C MET A 39 -5.80 -0.29 10.84
N LEU A 40 -6.31 0.72 10.15
CA LEU A 40 -5.73 2.06 10.11
C LEU A 40 -5.62 2.66 11.52
N LYS A 41 -6.68 2.55 12.32
CA LYS A 41 -6.66 3.03 13.71
C LYS A 41 -5.59 2.32 14.54
N ALA A 42 -5.52 0.99 14.44
CA ALA A 42 -4.53 0.21 15.18
C ALA A 42 -3.09 0.52 14.74
N LEU A 43 -2.85 0.69 13.43
CA LEU A 43 -1.54 1.07 12.90
C LEU A 43 -1.12 2.45 13.36
N GLN A 44 -2.03 3.43 13.36
CA GLN A 44 -1.74 4.78 13.85
C GLN A 44 -1.34 4.77 15.32
N GLU A 45 -2.10 4.08 16.17
CA GLU A 45 -1.78 3.94 17.61
C GLU A 45 -0.43 3.25 17.84
N ASN A 46 -0.13 2.20 17.06
CA ASN A 46 1.14 1.50 17.15
C ASN A 46 2.32 2.33 16.64
N LEU A 47 2.13 3.13 15.58
CA LEU A 47 3.13 4.05 15.06
C LEU A 47 3.49 5.12 16.09
N THR A 48 2.48 5.75 16.72
CA THR A 48 2.71 6.74 17.78
C THR A 48 3.53 6.15 18.93
N LYS A 49 3.16 4.95 19.42
CA LYS A 49 3.92 4.26 20.48
C LYS A 49 5.35 3.91 20.05
N TYR A 50 5.55 3.56 18.78
CA TYR A 50 6.87 3.30 18.24
C TYR A 50 7.72 4.57 18.25
N GLU A 51 7.19 5.69 17.76
CA GLU A 51 7.92 6.96 17.69
C GLU A 51 8.24 7.55 19.07
N GLU A 52 7.34 7.39 20.05
CA GLU A 52 7.61 7.76 21.45
C GLU A 52 8.81 7.00 22.02
N LYS A 53 9.00 5.75 21.60
CA LYS A 53 10.05 4.87 22.11
C LYS A 53 11.37 4.98 21.34
N PHE A 54 11.32 5.16 20.03
CA PHE A 54 12.48 5.04 19.14
C PHE A 54 12.82 6.34 18.41
N GLY A 55 12.00 7.38 18.53
CA GLY A 55 12.14 8.64 17.81
C GLY A 55 11.28 8.70 16.54
N LYS A 56 11.17 9.89 15.97
CA LYS A 56 10.34 10.15 14.77
C LYS A 56 10.85 9.37 13.57
N ILE A 57 9.92 8.88 12.77
CA ILE A 57 10.22 8.20 11.51
C ILE A 57 10.15 9.23 10.37
N GLU A 58 11.14 9.22 9.50
CA GLU A 58 11.10 9.96 8.25
C GLU A 58 10.24 9.21 7.22
N GLU A 59 9.36 9.95 6.53
CA GLU A 59 8.55 9.35 5.48
C GLU A 59 9.45 8.81 4.36
N ALA A 60 9.20 7.56 3.96
CA ALA A 60 9.89 6.98 2.82
C ALA A 60 9.51 7.75 1.56
N LYS A 61 10.51 8.22 0.81
CA LYS A 61 10.27 8.76 -0.53
C LYS A 61 9.59 7.68 -1.37
N GLY A 62 8.40 7.98 -1.89
CA GLY A 62 7.71 7.09 -2.82
C GLY A 62 8.59 6.79 -4.03
N PRO A 63 8.38 5.66 -4.73
CA PRO A 63 9.09 5.39 -5.97
C PRO A 63 8.86 6.57 -6.93
N GLU A 64 9.95 7.25 -7.32
CA GLU A 64 9.90 8.27 -8.35
C GLU A 64 9.44 7.60 -9.64
N VAL A 65 8.25 7.97 -10.12
CA VAL A 65 7.74 7.49 -11.41
C VAL A 65 8.54 8.23 -12.48
N SER A 66 9.73 7.74 -12.83
CA SER A 66 10.48 8.25 -13.98
C SER A 66 9.67 7.96 -15.23
N GLY A 67 9.22 9.02 -15.90
CA GLY A 67 8.16 8.98 -16.89
C GLY A 67 8.40 8.08 -18.10
N GLU A 68 7.32 7.47 -18.58
CA GLU A 68 6.88 7.52 -19.98
C GLU A 68 5.50 6.86 -20.13
N SER A 69 4.67 7.45 -20.99
CA SER A 69 3.33 7.01 -21.46
C SER A 69 2.12 7.50 -20.69
N GLU A 70 1.70 8.74 -20.98
CA GLU A 70 0.27 9.05 -21.19
C GLU A 70 -0.29 8.16 -22.32
N GLY A 71 -0.54 6.89 -22.00
CA GLY A 71 -1.29 5.97 -22.84
C GLY A 71 -2.57 5.65 -22.12
N LYS A 72 -3.71 6.18 -22.61
CA LYS A 72 -5.06 5.83 -22.19
C LYS A 72 -5.22 4.30 -22.13
N ILE A 73 -5.02 3.69 -20.97
CA ILE A 73 -5.53 2.33 -20.71
C ILE A 73 -6.81 2.53 -19.92
N GLY A 74 -7.91 2.66 -20.65
CA GLY A 74 -9.23 2.67 -20.05
C GLY A 74 -9.46 1.36 -19.31
N PHE A 75 -9.71 1.47 -18.00
CA PHE A 75 -10.46 0.44 -17.29
C PHE A 75 -11.82 1.03 -16.92
N ARG A 76 -12.81 0.56 -17.67
CA ARG A 76 -14.23 0.81 -17.45
C ARG A 76 -14.69 -0.04 -16.27
N VAL A 77 -15.34 0.67 -15.34
CA VAL A 77 -16.38 0.29 -14.36
C VAL A 77 -16.06 -0.89 -13.44
#